data_AF-A0A8C4YF83-F1
#
_entry.id   AF-A0A8C4YF83-F1
#
_cell.length_a   1.000
_cell.length_b   1.000
_cell.length_c   1.000
_cell.angle_alpha   90.00
_cell.angle_beta   90.00
_cell.angle_gamma   90.00
#
_symmetry.space_group_name_H-M   'P 1'
#
loop_
_entity.id
_entity.type
_entity.pdbx_description
1 polymer ?
#
loop_
_entity_poly.entity_id
_entity_poly.type
_entity_poly.pdbx_seq_one_letter_code
_entity_poly.pdbx_strand_id
1 'polypeptide(L)'
;MLSYSVDALFGASPLRKESARSGSRSLASSGFHSQSWSRGSTAASPLRRGAGGYSQLGSSAESLESLNGELRARSEKEVLQALNERFAGYIDKVRQLEGRNRQLEGEAAALRQQQAGRSALGELYEREIGEMRGAVVRLGSEKGQLQLELERLEEDIQHLRQRLDDEARQREETELSEAAKVNTDAIRSAQEEISEYRRQLQSKVTEFEALKGTKESLERQRADIEDRHHANVLSYQETIQQLDNELRNTKWEMAAQLREYQDLLNVKMALDIEIAAYRYRATSRGRGELMEAGLSKFLRTTQS
;
A
#
# COMPACT_ATOMS: atom_id res chain seq x y z
N MET A 1 31.89 -28.55 -17.49
CA MET A 1 32.32 -28.14 -18.84
C MET A 1 31.10 -28.23 -19.74
N LEU A 2 30.71 -27.09 -20.34
CA LEU A 2 29.55 -26.82 -21.21
C LEU A 2 28.50 -25.89 -20.58
N SER A 3 28.81 -24.59 -20.58
CA SER A 3 27.80 -23.51 -20.56
C SER A 3 28.10 -22.58 -21.73
N TYR A 4 27.10 -22.41 -22.58
CA TYR A 4 27.14 -21.68 -23.84
C TYR A 4 27.09 -20.17 -23.65
N SER A 5 27.66 -19.47 -24.63
CA SER A 5 27.76 -18.02 -24.79
C SER A 5 26.44 -17.28 -24.66
N VAL A 6 26.48 -16.12 -24.00
CA VAL A 6 25.48 -15.06 -24.12
C VAL A 6 26.22 -13.80 -24.55
N ASP A 7 25.99 -13.39 -25.78
CA ASP A 7 26.38 -12.08 -26.29
C ASP A 7 25.13 -11.22 -26.48
N ALA A 8 25.35 -9.92 -26.31
CA ALA A 8 24.53 -8.79 -26.73
C ALA A 8 23.18 -8.55 -26.02
N LEU A 9 23.16 -7.58 -25.08
CA LEU A 9 22.35 -6.34 -25.20
C LEU A 9 22.65 -5.40 -24.02
N PHE A 10 23.80 -4.73 -24.03
CA PHE A 10 24.04 -3.56 -23.18
C PHE A 10 24.36 -2.37 -24.07
N GLY A 11 23.38 -1.49 -24.21
CA GLY A 11 23.49 -0.24 -24.94
C GLY A 11 22.85 0.89 -24.16
N ALA A 12 23.68 1.89 -23.87
CA ALA A 12 23.35 3.30 -23.60
C ALA A 12 22.83 3.71 -22.20
N SER A 13 23.75 4.31 -21.43
CA SER A 13 23.56 5.62 -20.80
C SER A 13 24.43 6.64 -21.58
N PRO A 14 24.28 7.99 -21.52
CA PRO A 14 23.56 8.77 -20.52
C PRO A 14 22.75 9.97 -21.06
N LEU A 15 22.08 10.64 -20.12
CA LEU A 15 21.49 11.98 -20.16
C LEU A 15 22.23 13.00 -21.05
N ARG A 16 21.51 13.63 -21.98
CA ARG A 16 21.88 14.89 -22.64
C ARG A 16 20.62 15.60 -23.11
N LYS A 17 20.24 16.72 -22.47
CA LYS A 17 19.21 17.63 -22.99
C LYS A 17 19.89 18.94 -23.35
N GLU A 18 20.31 19.04 -24.61
CA GLU A 18 20.68 20.31 -25.23
C GLU A 18 19.41 21.12 -25.53
N SER A 19 19.50 22.42 -25.26
CA SER A 19 18.58 23.44 -25.72
C SER A 19 19.32 24.28 -26.76
N ALA A 20 18.92 24.19 -28.03
CA ALA A 20 19.25 25.19 -29.04
C ALA A 20 18.30 25.15 -30.25
N ARG A 21 17.46 26.20 -30.33
CA ARG A 21 17.16 27.07 -31.50
C ARG A 21 16.83 26.47 -32.88
N SER A 22 15.67 26.86 -33.40
CA SER A 22 15.45 27.64 -34.65
C SER A 22 13.95 27.51 -34.99
N GLY A 23 13.14 28.56 -35.04
CA GLY A 23 13.16 29.57 -36.08
C GLY A 23 11.89 29.42 -36.92
N SER A 24 10.95 30.35 -36.77
CA SER A 24 9.96 30.62 -37.82
C SER A 24 9.68 32.11 -37.88
N ARG A 25 9.93 32.63 -39.07
CA ARG A 25 9.75 34.01 -39.49
C ARG A 25 8.30 34.22 -39.92
N SER A 26 7.77 35.38 -39.54
CA SER A 26 6.86 36.29 -40.27
C SER A 26 5.59 35.74 -40.94
N LEU A 27 4.46 36.41 -40.69
CA LEU A 27 3.76 37.22 -41.70
C LEU A 27 2.80 38.19 -41.02
N ALA A 28 2.81 39.42 -41.52
CA ALA A 28 1.88 40.49 -41.16
C ALA A 28 0.52 40.28 -41.82
N SER A 29 -0.56 40.75 -41.21
CA SER A 29 -1.62 41.46 -41.95
C SER A 29 -2.59 42.21 -41.02
N SER A 30 -2.62 43.53 -41.20
CA SER A 30 -3.80 44.40 -41.34
C SER A 30 -4.85 44.44 -40.21
N GLY A 31 -4.64 45.33 -39.24
CA GLY A 31 -5.71 45.92 -38.44
C GLY A 31 -6.42 47.02 -39.23
N PHE A 32 -7.66 46.76 -39.62
CA PHE A 32 -8.50 47.69 -40.36
C PHE A 32 -8.88 48.88 -39.47
N HIS A 33 -8.60 50.08 -39.97
CA HIS A 33 -8.91 51.35 -39.33
C HIS A 33 -10.35 51.74 -39.69
N SER A 34 -11.22 51.92 -38.69
CA SER A 34 -12.54 52.49 -38.88
C SER A 34 -12.47 54.00 -38.74
N GLN A 35 -12.30 54.71 -39.85
CA GLN A 35 -12.60 56.14 -39.95
C GLN A 35 -13.44 56.37 -41.20
N SER A 36 -14.66 56.85 -41.02
CA SER A 36 -15.61 57.15 -42.09
C SER A 36 -15.14 58.38 -42.88
N TRP A 37 -14.91 58.20 -44.17
CA TRP A 37 -14.72 59.31 -45.10
C TRP A 37 -16.04 60.06 -45.32
N SER A 38 -16.04 61.35 -45.03
CA SER A 38 -17.04 62.30 -45.51
C SER A 38 -16.37 63.25 -46.51
N ARG A 39 -16.67 63.05 -47.80
CA ARG A 39 -16.56 64.02 -48.91
C ARG A 39 -17.89 63.86 -49.67
N GLY A 40 -18.77 64.86 -49.71
CA GLY A 40 -18.68 66.05 -50.56
C GLY A 40 -18.83 65.63 -52.03
N SER A 41 -19.70 66.15 -52.88
CA SER A 41 -20.59 67.31 -52.89
C SER A 41 -21.40 67.17 -54.21
N THR A 42 -22.66 67.60 -54.28
CA THR A 42 -23.15 68.28 -55.49
C THR A 42 -24.39 69.10 -55.15
N ALA A 43 -24.38 70.29 -55.73
CA ALA A 43 -25.37 71.35 -55.62
C ALA A 43 -26.78 70.91 -56.05
N ALA A 44 -27.79 71.40 -55.34
CA ALA A 44 -28.91 72.12 -55.97
C ALA A 44 -29.79 72.78 -54.90
N SER A 45 -29.96 74.08 -55.09
CA SER A 45 -30.83 75.06 -54.44
C SER A 45 -32.18 74.57 -53.88
N PRO A 46 -32.64 75.05 -52.71
CA PRO A 46 -34.07 75.06 -52.41
C PRO A 46 -34.66 76.41 -52.85
N LEU A 47 -35.30 76.42 -54.01
CA LEU A 47 -36.29 77.45 -54.35
C LEU A 47 -37.54 77.23 -53.47
N ARG A 48 -37.69 78.04 -52.43
CA ARG A 48 -38.96 78.21 -51.73
C ARG A 48 -39.75 79.31 -52.46
N ARG A 49 -40.54 78.90 -53.45
CA ARG A 49 -41.44 79.78 -54.20
C ARG A 49 -42.84 79.76 -53.57
N GLY A 50 -43.26 80.95 -53.14
CA GLY A 50 -44.55 81.56 -53.48
C GLY A 50 -45.81 80.77 -53.14
N ALA A 51 -46.40 81.14 -52.01
CA ALA A 51 -47.83 80.97 -51.76
C ALA A 51 -48.63 81.85 -52.73
N GLY A 52 -49.72 81.29 -53.23
CA GLY A 52 -50.69 81.96 -54.08
C GLY A 52 -51.51 83.01 -53.32
N GLY A 53 -52.16 83.86 -54.10
CA GLY A 53 -53.09 84.88 -53.61
C GLY A 53 -53.51 85.76 -54.78
N TYR A 54 -54.49 85.28 -55.54
CA TYR A 54 -55.21 86.08 -56.52
C TYR A 54 -56.33 86.86 -55.80
N SER A 55 -56.57 88.10 -56.22
CA SER A 55 -57.78 88.89 -55.96
C SER A 55 -57.74 90.06 -56.97
N GLN A 56 -58.40 89.99 -58.12
CA GLN A 56 -59.83 90.18 -58.37
C GLN A 56 -60.27 91.66 -58.38
N LEU A 57 -60.48 92.15 -59.62
CA LEU A 57 -61.56 92.98 -60.17
C LEU A 57 -62.00 94.32 -59.52
N GLY A 58 -62.16 95.31 -60.41
CA GLY A 58 -63.10 96.45 -60.34
C GLY A 58 -62.86 97.37 -61.55
N SER A 59 -63.66 97.36 -62.64
CA SER A 59 -65.02 97.92 -62.78
C SER A 59 -64.97 99.46 -62.68
N SER A 60 -65.52 100.34 -63.52
CA SER A 60 -66.65 100.37 -64.46
C SER A 60 -66.52 101.65 -65.32
N ALA A 61 -66.84 101.65 -66.63
CA ALA A 61 -68.10 102.08 -67.26
C ALA A 61 -68.34 103.60 -67.35
N GLU A 62 -68.66 104.09 -68.56
CA GLU A 62 -69.76 105.01 -68.97
C GLU A 62 -69.63 105.25 -70.50
N SER A 63 -70.57 104.84 -71.38
CA SER A 63 -71.84 105.49 -71.82
C SER A 63 -71.62 106.87 -72.48
N LEU A 64 -72.18 107.29 -73.64
CA LEU A 64 -73.51 107.06 -74.24
C LEU A 64 -73.60 107.68 -75.69
N GLU A 65 -74.45 107.13 -76.58
CA GLU A 65 -75.17 107.71 -77.77
C GLU A 65 -74.39 108.32 -78.99
N SER A 66 -74.76 108.17 -80.28
CA SER A 66 -75.86 107.48 -80.99
C SER A 66 -75.61 107.41 -82.53
N LEU A 67 -76.29 106.48 -83.23
CA LEU A 67 -76.45 106.27 -84.69
C LEU A 67 -75.23 105.68 -85.47
N ASN A 68 -75.25 104.57 -86.23
CA ASN A 68 -76.25 103.70 -86.85
C ASN A 68 -75.44 102.56 -87.55
N GLY A 69 -75.38 101.27 -87.16
CA GLY A 69 -76.45 100.27 -87.09
C GLY A 69 -76.14 99.00 -87.92
N GLU A 70 -75.45 99.09 -89.08
CA GLU A 70 -75.35 97.95 -90.04
C GLU A 70 -73.94 97.44 -90.41
N LEU A 71 -72.86 98.14 -90.04
CA LEU A 71 -71.47 97.68 -90.30
C LEU A 71 -70.84 96.89 -89.14
N ARG A 72 -71.52 96.81 -87.99
CA ARG A 72 -70.98 96.19 -86.77
C ARG A 72 -71.02 94.66 -86.78
N ALA A 73 -72.02 94.05 -87.45
CA ALA A 73 -72.16 92.59 -87.52
C ALA A 73 -71.09 91.89 -88.39
N ARG A 74 -70.46 92.59 -89.34
CA ARG A 74 -69.37 92.02 -90.18
C ARG A 74 -68.02 92.09 -89.48
N SER A 75 -67.67 93.22 -88.86
CA SER A 75 -66.41 93.38 -88.14
C SER A 75 -66.36 92.57 -86.83
N GLU A 76 -67.50 92.44 -86.13
CA GLU A 76 -67.61 91.60 -84.93
C GLU A 76 -67.45 90.11 -85.26
N LYS A 77 -67.96 89.67 -86.42
CA LYS A 77 -67.82 88.29 -86.89
C LYS A 77 -66.37 87.94 -87.24
N GLU A 78 -65.62 88.85 -87.85
CA GLU A 78 -64.19 88.66 -88.15
C GLU A 78 -63.34 88.66 -86.87
N VAL A 79 -63.63 89.55 -85.92
CA VAL A 79 -62.97 89.57 -84.60
C VAL A 79 -63.27 88.28 -83.82
N LEU A 80 -64.52 87.80 -83.83
CA LEU A 80 -64.90 86.52 -83.21
C LEU A 80 -64.29 85.32 -83.93
N GLN A 81 -64.08 85.39 -85.26
CA GLN A 81 -63.46 84.31 -86.02
C GLN A 81 -61.96 84.21 -85.73
N ALA A 82 -61.22 85.33 -85.70
CA ALA A 82 -59.81 85.35 -85.29
C ALA A 82 -59.63 84.94 -83.83
N LEU A 83 -60.56 85.32 -82.96
CA LEU A 83 -60.58 84.90 -81.55
C LEU A 83 -60.88 83.40 -81.44
N ASN A 84 -61.82 82.87 -82.23
CA ASN A 84 -62.14 81.45 -82.29
C ASN A 84 -61.01 80.61 -82.86
N GLU A 85 -60.27 81.07 -83.85
CA GLU A 85 -59.07 80.39 -84.36
C GLU A 85 -57.96 80.36 -83.30
N ARG A 86 -57.81 81.45 -82.54
CA ARG A 86 -56.88 81.49 -81.40
C ARG A 86 -57.34 80.58 -80.25
N PHE A 87 -58.64 80.52 -79.95
CA PHE A 87 -59.20 79.57 -78.99
C PHE A 87 -59.08 78.13 -79.46
N ALA A 88 -59.31 77.83 -80.75
CA ALA A 88 -59.07 76.51 -81.33
C ALA A 88 -57.60 76.11 -81.16
N GLY A 89 -56.66 77.02 -81.45
CA GLY A 89 -55.23 76.80 -81.20
C GLY A 89 -54.90 76.58 -79.71
N TYR A 90 -55.55 77.30 -78.79
CA TYR A 90 -55.40 77.06 -77.35
C TYR A 90 -56.04 75.73 -76.92
N ILE A 91 -57.19 75.34 -77.46
CA ILE A 91 -57.86 74.07 -77.19
C ILE A 91 -57.01 72.90 -77.69
N ASP A 92 -56.46 73.00 -78.89
CA ASP A 92 -55.53 72.02 -79.43
C ASP A 92 -54.23 71.97 -78.60
N LYS A 93 -53.74 73.12 -78.13
CA LYS A 93 -52.58 73.17 -77.23
C LYS A 93 -52.88 72.55 -75.89
N VAL A 94 -54.04 72.78 -75.29
CA VAL A 94 -54.50 72.17 -74.04
C VAL A 94 -54.67 70.68 -74.22
N ARG A 95 -55.32 70.20 -75.30
CA ARG A 95 -55.39 68.77 -75.61
C ARG A 95 -54.02 68.14 -75.80
N GLN A 96 -53.09 68.81 -76.48
CA GLN A 96 -51.73 68.33 -76.66
C GLN A 96 -50.96 68.32 -75.31
N LEU A 97 -51.18 69.32 -74.45
CA LEU A 97 -50.60 69.39 -73.11
C LEU A 97 -51.22 68.35 -72.16
N GLU A 98 -52.52 68.10 -72.24
CA GLU A 98 -53.23 67.06 -71.50
C GLU A 98 -52.82 65.66 -71.98
N GLY A 99 -52.63 65.48 -73.28
CA GLY A 99 -52.07 64.26 -73.86
C GLY A 99 -50.65 64.02 -73.35
N ARG A 100 -49.79 65.06 -73.37
CA ARG A 100 -48.45 65.01 -72.78
C ARG A 100 -48.47 64.80 -71.27
N ASN A 101 -49.38 65.43 -70.53
CA ASN A 101 -49.52 65.24 -69.08
C ASN A 101 -49.99 63.83 -68.75
N ARG A 102 -50.99 63.28 -69.47
CA ARG A 102 -51.38 61.88 -69.29
C ARG A 102 -50.23 60.92 -69.59
N GLN A 103 -49.44 61.20 -70.62
CA GLN A 103 -48.26 60.40 -70.93
C GLN A 103 -47.22 60.49 -69.79
N LEU A 104 -46.89 61.70 -69.33
CA LEU A 104 -45.94 61.92 -68.22
C LEU A 104 -46.45 61.32 -66.89
N GLU A 105 -47.74 61.38 -66.62
CA GLU A 105 -48.37 60.76 -65.45
C GLU A 105 -48.30 59.21 -65.54
N GLY A 106 -48.54 58.65 -66.72
CA GLY A 106 -48.38 57.22 -66.98
C GLY A 106 -46.92 56.75 -66.81
N GLU A 107 -45.97 57.52 -67.36
CA GLU A 107 -44.53 57.26 -67.19
C GLU A 107 -44.10 57.37 -65.72
N ALA A 108 -44.59 58.38 -64.98
CA ALA A 108 -44.33 58.54 -63.56
C ALA A 108 -44.95 57.42 -62.69
N ALA A 109 -46.13 56.92 -63.06
CA ALA A 109 -46.76 55.78 -62.39
C ALA A 109 -46.00 54.48 -62.66
N ALA A 110 -45.60 54.23 -63.90
CA ALA A 110 -44.80 53.05 -64.28
C ALA A 110 -43.43 53.03 -63.59
N LEU A 111 -42.75 54.19 -63.51
CA LEU A 111 -41.49 54.32 -62.78
C LEU A 111 -41.67 54.09 -61.28
N ARG A 112 -42.76 54.58 -60.66
CA ARG A 112 -43.09 54.29 -59.26
C ARG A 112 -43.34 52.81 -59.02
N GLN A 113 -44.06 52.12 -59.91
CA GLN A 113 -44.31 50.68 -59.78
C GLN A 113 -43.03 49.86 -59.96
N GLN A 114 -42.17 50.24 -60.91
CA GLN A 114 -40.85 49.61 -61.08
C GLN A 114 -39.95 49.84 -59.85
N GLN A 115 -39.97 51.04 -59.27
CA GLN A 115 -39.26 51.35 -58.04
C GLN A 115 -39.81 50.58 -56.84
N ALA A 116 -41.14 50.43 -56.74
CA ALA A 116 -41.78 49.63 -55.70
C ALA A 116 -41.39 48.15 -55.79
N GLY A 117 -41.35 47.57 -56.99
CA GLY A 117 -40.87 46.20 -57.21
C GLY A 117 -39.37 46.02 -56.87
N ARG A 118 -38.53 47.00 -57.24
CA ARG A 118 -37.10 47.01 -56.85
C ARG A 118 -36.91 47.12 -55.33
N SER A 119 -37.72 47.93 -54.65
CA SER A 119 -37.70 48.07 -53.19
C SER A 119 -38.17 46.80 -52.48
N ALA A 120 -39.27 46.19 -52.94
CA ALA A 120 -39.81 44.96 -52.35
C ALA A 120 -38.81 43.79 -52.45
N LEU A 121 -38.09 43.68 -53.57
CA LEU A 121 -37.00 42.71 -53.72
C LEU A 121 -35.85 43.01 -52.76
N GLY A 122 -35.48 44.28 -52.58
CA GLY A 122 -34.48 44.70 -51.60
C GLY A 122 -34.86 44.35 -50.15
N GLU A 123 -36.13 44.52 -49.78
CA GLU A 123 -36.64 44.17 -48.44
C GLU A 123 -36.62 42.67 -48.15
N LEU A 124 -36.83 41.82 -49.16
CA LEU A 124 -36.70 40.38 -49.02
C LEU A 124 -35.25 39.98 -48.77
N TYR A 125 -34.30 40.54 -49.55
CA TYR A 125 -32.88 40.30 -49.33
C TYR A 125 -32.41 40.82 -47.97
N GLU A 126 -32.85 42.00 -47.54
CA GLU A 126 -32.51 42.53 -46.21
C GLU A 126 -33.08 41.66 -45.08
N ARG A 127 -34.31 41.14 -45.22
CA ARG A 127 -34.87 40.18 -44.27
C ARG A 127 -34.05 38.90 -44.19
N GLU A 128 -33.72 38.30 -45.34
CA GLU A 128 -32.97 37.05 -45.37
C GLU A 128 -31.53 37.25 -44.86
N ILE A 129 -30.88 38.37 -45.17
CA ILE A 129 -29.60 38.77 -44.57
C ILE A 129 -29.75 38.92 -43.05
N GLY A 130 -30.85 39.54 -42.58
CA GLY A 130 -31.15 39.68 -41.16
C GLY A 130 -31.34 38.34 -40.45
N GLU A 131 -32.09 37.42 -41.05
CA GLU A 131 -32.29 36.06 -40.54
C GLU A 131 -30.99 35.27 -40.49
N MET A 132 -30.19 35.32 -41.56
CA MET A 132 -28.88 34.68 -41.63
C MET A 132 -27.91 35.26 -40.59
N ARG A 133 -27.88 36.58 -40.42
CA ARG A 133 -27.10 37.24 -39.36
C ARG A 133 -27.56 36.81 -37.97
N GLY A 134 -28.88 36.73 -37.74
CA GLY A 134 -29.46 36.23 -36.50
C GLY A 134 -29.08 34.78 -36.21
N ALA A 135 -29.09 33.92 -37.23
CA ALA A 135 -28.64 32.53 -37.10
C ALA A 135 -27.15 32.44 -36.74
N VAL A 136 -26.29 33.25 -37.36
CA VAL A 136 -24.86 33.31 -37.01
C VAL A 136 -24.65 33.72 -35.55
N VAL A 137 -25.40 34.70 -35.05
CA VAL A 137 -25.32 35.12 -33.64
C VAL A 137 -25.79 34.01 -32.70
N ARG A 138 -26.92 33.34 -32.99
CA ARG A 138 -27.43 32.22 -32.19
C ARG A 138 -26.45 31.05 -32.14
N LEU A 139 -25.96 30.61 -33.29
CA LEU A 139 -24.93 29.56 -33.39
C LEU A 139 -23.64 29.98 -32.69
N GLY A 140 -23.28 31.27 -32.73
CA GLY A 140 -22.16 31.82 -31.98
C GLY A 140 -22.34 31.70 -30.47
N SER A 141 -23.52 32.03 -29.94
CA SER A 141 -23.83 31.89 -28.51
C SER A 141 -23.89 30.42 -28.06
N GLU A 142 -24.50 29.54 -28.85
CA GLU A 142 -24.58 28.10 -28.56
C GLU A 142 -23.18 27.48 -28.59
N LYS A 143 -22.35 27.84 -29.58
CA LYS A 143 -20.95 27.42 -29.63
C LYS A 143 -20.18 27.88 -28.38
N GLY A 144 -20.37 29.12 -27.96
CA GLY A 144 -19.73 29.65 -26.74
C GLY A 144 -20.18 28.89 -25.48
N GLN A 145 -21.46 28.56 -25.36
CA GLN A 145 -21.99 27.77 -24.26
C GLN A 145 -21.39 26.36 -24.24
N LEU A 146 -21.37 25.67 -25.38
CA LEU A 146 -20.77 24.33 -25.50
C LEU A 146 -19.27 24.35 -25.21
N GLN A 147 -18.56 25.43 -25.55
CA GLN A 147 -17.14 25.59 -25.20
C GLN A 147 -16.93 25.68 -23.68
N LEU A 148 -17.74 26.47 -22.98
CA LEU A 148 -17.67 26.56 -21.52
C LEU A 148 -18.05 25.24 -20.84
N GLU A 149 -19.03 24.51 -21.37
CA GLU A 149 -19.39 23.18 -20.86
C GLU A 149 -18.27 22.16 -21.07
N LEU A 150 -17.60 22.19 -22.22
CA LEU A 150 -16.43 21.35 -22.48
C LEU A 150 -15.30 21.67 -21.50
N GLU A 151 -14.95 22.95 -21.32
CA GLU A 151 -13.91 23.38 -20.36
C GLU A 151 -14.25 22.90 -18.94
N ARG A 152 -15.50 23.07 -18.50
CA ARG A 152 -15.95 22.59 -17.19
C ARG A 152 -15.86 21.07 -17.05
N LEU A 153 -16.30 20.31 -18.06
CA LEU A 153 -16.21 18.85 -18.02
C LEU A 153 -14.77 18.36 -18.05
N GLU A 154 -13.87 19.05 -18.75
CA GLU A 154 -12.44 18.78 -18.73
C GLU A 154 -11.84 19.01 -17.35
N GLU A 155 -12.20 20.11 -16.67
CA GLU A 155 -11.82 20.38 -15.28
C GLU A 155 -12.33 19.29 -14.33
N ASP A 156 -13.62 18.92 -14.44
CA ASP A 156 -14.22 17.86 -13.62
C ASP A 156 -13.51 16.51 -13.83
N ILE A 157 -13.17 16.16 -15.08
CA ILE A 157 -12.39 14.95 -15.39
C ILE A 157 -11.00 15.01 -14.78
N GLN A 158 -10.32 16.16 -14.84
CA GLN A 158 -9.00 16.33 -14.23
C GLN A 158 -9.06 16.18 -12.71
N HIS A 159 -10.06 16.79 -12.07
CA HIS A 159 -10.28 16.65 -10.62
C HIS A 159 -10.60 15.21 -10.22
N LEU A 160 -11.43 14.49 -10.97
CA LEU A 160 -11.75 13.09 -10.71
C LEU A 160 -10.52 12.18 -10.88
N ARG A 161 -9.69 12.42 -11.90
CA ARG A 161 -8.44 11.69 -12.10
C ARG A 161 -7.48 11.91 -10.94
N GLN A 162 -7.29 13.16 -10.52
CA GLN A 162 -6.42 13.48 -9.39
C GLN A 162 -6.89 12.81 -8.11
N ARG A 163 -8.20 12.86 -7.82
CA ARG A 163 -8.77 12.19 -6.65
C ARG A 163 -8.58 10.67 -6.69
N LEU A 164 -8.75 10.05 -7.85
CA LEU A 164 -8.55 8.61 -8.00
C LEU A 164 -7.08 8.23 -7.79
N ASP A 165 -6.15 9.00 -8.35
CA ASP A 165 -4.71 8.79 -8.15
C ASP A 165 -4.32 8.97 -6.67
N ASP A 166 -4.88 9.96 -5.98
CA ASP A 166 -4.61 10.20 -4.57
C ASP A 166 -5.21 9.10 -3.68
N GLU A 167 -6.44 8.66 -3.96
CA GLU A 167 -7.05 7.51 -3.27
C GLU A 167 -6.28 6.21 -3.52
N ALA A 168 -5.78 5.99 -4.74
CA ALA A 168 -4.96 4.82 -5.08
C ALA A 168 -3.63 4.83 -4.31
N ARG A 169 -2.93 5.97 -4.26
CA ARG A 169 -1.71 6.14 -3.47
C ARG A 169 -1.95 5.92 -1.98
N GLN A 170 -3.02 6.50 -1.44
CA GLN A 170 -3.37 6.33 -0.03
C GLN A 170 -3.66 4.86 0.29
N ARG A 171 -4.40 4.16 -0.56
CA ARG A 171 -4.67 2.72 -0.39
C ARG A 171 -3.37 1.92 -0.39
N GLU A 172 -2.51 2.12 -1.36
CA GLU A 172 -1.20 1.44 -1.43
C GLU A 172 -0.36 1.72 -0.20
N GLU A 173 -0.28 2.98 0.26
CA GLU A 173 0.45 3.34 1.47
C GLU A 173 -0.14 2.68 2.73
N THR A 174 -1.47 2.64 2.86
CA THR A 174 -2.13 1.96 3.97
C THR A 174 -1.90 0.45 3.96
N GLU A 175 -2.02 -0.20 2.80
CA GLU A 175 -1.80 -1.63 2.65
C GLU A 175 -0.34 -2.00 2.97
N LEU A 176 0.63 -1.21 2.48
CA LEU A 176 2.04 -1.41 2.80
C LEU A 176 2.33 -1.19 4.30
N SER A 177 1.72 -0.16 4.91
CA SER A 177 1.86 0.13 6.33
C SER A 177 1.27 -1.00 7.20
N GLU A 178 0.09 -1.51 6.84
CA GLU A 178 -0.55 -2.64 7.51
C GLU A 178 0.25 -3.92 7.36
N ALA A 179 0.72 -4.24 6.15
CA ALA A 179 1.58 -5.39 5.90
C ALA A 179 2.90 -5.29 6.70
N ALA A 180 3.50 -4.10 6.76
CA ALA A 180 4.69 -3.86 7.57
C ALA A 180 4.41 -4.09 9.06
N LYS A 181 3.28 -3.58 9.59
CA LYS A 181 2.88 -3.79 10.99
C LYS A 181 2.71 -5.28 11.30
N VAL A 182 1.96 -6.01 10.48
CA VAL A 182 1.75 -7.46 10.65
C VAL A 182 3.09 -8.21 10.64
N ASN A 183 3.99 -7.87 9.73
CA ASN A 183 5.32 -8.47 9.68
C ASN A 183 6.13 -8.13 10.95
N THR A 184 6.13 -6.87 11.40
CA THR A 184 6.83 -6.48 12.63
C THR A 184 6.28 -7.18 13.87
N ASP A 185 4.96 -7.37 13.96
CA ASP A 185 4.33 -8.08 15.07
C ASP A 185 4.62 -9.59 15.01
N ALA A 186 4.63 -10.19 13.81
CA ALA A 186 5.06 -11.58 13.63
C ALA A 186 6.53 -11.79 14.02
N ILE A 187 7.42 -10.86 13.65
CA ILE A 187 8.83 -10.89 14.08
C ILE A 187 8.92 -10.75 15.60
N ARG A 188 8.15 -9.85 16.22
CA ARG A 188 8.15 -9.66 17.68
C ARG A 188 7.69 -10.94 18.39
N SER A 189 6.60 -11.55 17.94
CA SER A 189 6.09 -12.83 18.48
C SER A 189 7.14 -13.93 18.36
N ALA A 190 7.79 -14.07 17.20
CA ALA A 190 8.84 -15.07 17.00
C ALA A 190 10.06 -14.81 17.92
N GLN A 191 10.43 -13.55 18.14
CA GLN A 191 11.50 -13.18 19.08
C GLN A 191 11.14 -13.52 20.53
N GLU A 192 9.90 -13.29 20.94
CA GLU A 192 9.38 -13.65 22.26
C GLU A 192 9.45 -15.17 22.45
N GLU A 193 8.95 -15.96 21.49
CA GLU A 193 9.06 -17.43 21.51
C GLU A 193 10.51 -17.91 21.61
N ILE A 194 11.43 -17.33 20.82
CA ILE A 194 12.87 -17.66 20.89
C ILE A 194 13.42 -17.34 22.29
N SER A 195 13.02 -16.23 22.89
CA SER A 195 13.46 -15.84 24.23
C SER A 195 12.96 -16.80 25.30
N GLU A 196 11.73 -17.29 25.17
CA GLU A 196 11.14 -18.29 26.05
C GLU A 196 11.85 -19.63 25.93
N TYR A 197 12.07 -20.12 24.70
CA TYR A 197 12.83 -21.35 24.47
C TYR A 197 14.26 -21.25 25.02
N ARG A 198 14.91 -20.10 24.88
CA ARG A 198 16.23 -19.86 25.47
C ARG A 198 16.19 -19.91 27.00
N ARG A 199 15.17 -19.33 27.64
CA ARG A 199 14.98 -19.39 29.10
C ARG A 199 14.72 -20.83 29.58
N GLN A 200 13.87 -21.57 28.86
CA GLN A 200 13.58 -22.97 29.16
C GLN A 200 14.84 -23.83 29.03
N LEU A 201 15.63 -23.63 27.97
CA LEU A 201 16.89 -24.32 27.77
C LEU A 201 17.86 -24.06 28.92
N GLN A 202 18.04 -22.80 29.33
CA GLN A 202 18.88 -22.45 30.48
C GLN A 202 18.39 -23.11 31.78
N SER A 203 17.07 -23.11 32.02
CA SER A 203 16.48 -23.81 33.16
C SER A 203 16.77 -25.31 33.14
N LYS A 204 16.71 -25.96 31.97
CA LYS A 204 17.02 -27.39 31.83
C LYS A 204 18.50 -27.70 31.96
N VAL A 205 19.38 -26.81 31.49
CA VAL A 205 20.84 -26.93 31.68
C VAL A 205 21.18 -26.86 33.17
N THR A 206 20.66 -25.87 33.90
CA THR A 206 20.92 -25.74 35.34
C THR A 206 20.35 -26.91 36.15
N GLU A 207 19.16 -27.41 35.80
CA GLU A 207 18.58 -28.63 36.39
C GLU A 207 19.46 -29.86 36.13
N PHE A 208 19.95 -30.01 34.90
CA PHE A 208 20.85 -31.11 34.54
C PHE A 208 22.18 -31.04 35.30
N GLU A 209 22.78 -29.86 35.43
CA GLU A 209 24.01 -29.66 36.20
C GLU A 209 23.81 -29.96 37.69
N ALA A 210 22.69 -29.54 38.28
CA ALA A 210 22.35 -29.86 39.66
C ALA A 210 22.19 -31.37 39.86
N LEU A 211 21.44 -32.05 38.98
CA LEU A 211 21.27 -33.50 39.02
C LEU A 211 22.60 -34.23 38.87
N LYS A 212 23.45 -33.79 37.95
CA LYS A 212 24.80 -34.35 37.80
C LYS A 212 25.63 -34.19 39.08
N GLY A 213 25.59 -33.01 39.72
CA GLY A 213 26.27 -32.78 41.00
C GLY A 213 25.78 -33.70 42.12
N THR A 214 24.45 -33.88 42.24
CA THR A 214 23.89 -34.82 43.23
C THR A 214 24.26 -36.27 42.95
N LYS A 215 24.26 -36.69 41.68
CA LYS A 215 24.70 -38.03 41.27
C LYS A 215 26.15 -38.27 41.67
N GLU A 216 27.06 -37.36 41.34
CA GLU A 216 28.48 -37.50 41.71
C GLU A 216 28.68 -37.53 43.22
N SER A 217 27.90 -36.77 43.99
CA SER A 217 27.94 -36.82 45.46
C SER A 217 27.48 -38.18 46.00
N LEU A 218 26.41 -38.75 45.44
CA LEU A 218 25.92 -40.07 45.84
C LEU A 218 26.90 -41.18 45.46
N GLU A 219 27.55 -41.08 44.30
CA GLU A 219 28.60 -42.02 43.89
C GLU A 219 29.80 -41.99 44.84
N ARG A 220 30.25 -40.79 45.26
CA ARG A 220 31.31 -40.64 46.28
C ARG A 220 30.88 -41.25 47.62
N GLN A 221 29.67 -40.95 48.09
CA GLN A 221 29.15 -41.52 49.34
C GLN A 221 29.07 -43.04 49.28
N ARG A 222 28.65 -43.60 48.14
CA ARG A 222 28.61 -45.04 47.92
C ARG A 222 30.02 -45.66 47.99
N ALA A 223 31.00 -45.08 47.31
CA ALA A 223 32.38 -45.55 47.36
C ALA A 223 32.94 -45.51 48.79
N ASP A 224 32.74 -44.40 49.52
CA ASP A 224 33.20 -44.29 50.90
C ASP A 224 32.56 -45.33 51.83
N ILE A 225 31.28 -45.68 51.60
CA ILE A 225 30.58 -46.73 52.36
C ILE A 225 31.15 -48.11 52.00
N GLU A 226 31.36 -48.38 50.71
CA GLU A 226 31.98 -49.61 50.23
C GLU A 226 33.37 -49.78 50.86
N ASP A 227 34.23 -48.75 50.86
CA ASP A 227 35.57 -48.80 51.47
C ASP A 227 35.53 -49.06 52.98
N ARG A 228 34.63 -48.38 53.71
CA ARG A 228 34.43 -48.63 55.16
C ARG A 228 33.98 -50.06 55.42
N HIS A 229 33.07 -50.59 54.60
CA HIS A 229 32.63 -51.98 54.73
C HIS A 229 33.77 -52.95 54.44
N HIS A 230 34.59 -52.72 53.41
CA HIS A 230 35.76 -53.55 53.13
C HIS A 230 36.75 -53.55 54.30
N ALA A 231 37.04 -52.37 54.87
CA ALA A 231 37.91 -52.26 56.05
C ALA A 231 37.36 -53.04 57.26
N ASN A 232 36.04 -52.94 57.53
CA ASN A 232 35.40 -53.70 58.60
C ASN A 232 35.46 -55.21 58.35
N VAL A 233 35.23 -55.66 57.11
CA VAL A 233 35.35 -57.08 56.75
C VAL A 233 36.76 -57.59 56.98
N LEU A 234 37.80 -56.84 56.58
CA LEU A 234 39.19 -57.21 56.83
C LEU A 234 39.49 -57.28 58.35
N SER A 235 39.02 -56.32 59.13
CA SER A 235 39.17 -56.32 60.59
C SER A 235 38.48 -57.54 61.22
N TYR A 236 37.24 -57.85 60.82
CA TYR A 236 36.55 -59.06 61.30
C TYR A 236 37.29 -60.34 60.91
N GLN A 237 37.81 -60.43 59.68
CA GLN A 237 38.62 -61.56 59.24
C GLN A 237 39.89 -61.72 60.09
N GLU A 238 40.58 -60.63 60.42
CA GLU A 238 41.76 -60.67 61.29
C GLU A 238 41.39 -61.16 62.70
N THR A 239 40.29 -60.66 63.29
CA THR A 239 39.84 -61.14 64.62
C THR A 239 39.46 -62.62 64.61
N ILE A 240 38.82 -63.10 63.54
CA ILE A 240 38.51 -64.53 63.38
C ILE A 240 39.81 -65.34 63.31
N GLN A 241 40.80 -64.88 62.55
CA GLN A 241 42.10 -65.56 62.44
C GLN A 241 42.85 -65.61 63.78
N GLN A 242 42.81 -64.52 64.55
CA GLN A 242 43.39 -64.47 65.89
C GLN A 242 42.73 -65.50 66.82
N LEU A 243 41.39 -65.54 66.86
CA LEU A 243 40.64 -66.50 67.66
C LEU A 243 40.87 -67.96 67.20
N ASP A 244 40.96 -68.22 65.89
CA ASP A 244 41.29 -69.53 65.36
C ASP A 244 42.68 -70.00 65.80
N ASN A 245 43.66 -69.08 65.86
CA ASN A 245 45.01 -69.39 66.30
C ASN A 245 45.06 -69.66 67.81
N GLU A 246 44.37 -68.86 68.63
CA GLU A 246 44.22 -69.11 70.07
C GLU A 246 43.56 -70.46 70.34
N LEU A 247 42.48 -70.77 69.60
CA LEU A 247 41.81 -72.06 69.69
C LEU A 247 42.72 -73.23 69.28
N ARG A 248 43.55 -73.07 68.25
CA ARG A 248 44.54 -74.08 67.86
C ARG A 248 45.62 -74.27 68.93
N ASN A 249 46.14 -73.18 69.49
CA ASN A 249 47.17 -73.21 70.53
C ASN A 249 46.68 -73.92 71.78
N THR A 250 45.50 -73.53 72.30
CA THR A 250 44.90 -74.18 73.48
C THR A 250 44.60 -75.67 73.26
N LYS A 251 44.17 -76.06 72.05
CA LYS A 251 44.02 -77.48 71.67
C LYS A 251 45.35 -78.23 71.69
N TRP A 252 46.43 -77.61 71.19
CA TRP A 252 47.76 -78.21 71.17
C TRP A 252 48.33 -78.37 72.59
N GLU A 253 48.19 -77.34 73.42
CA GLU A 253 48.58 -77.36 74.84
C GLU A 253 47.83 -78.46 75.61
N MET A 254 46.52 -78.56 75.42
CA MET A 254 45.71 -79.62 76.03
C MET A 254 46.17 -81.01 75.59
N ALA A 255 46.46 -81.20 74.31
CA ALA A 255 46.98 -82.47 73.81
C ALA A 255 48.36 -82.80 74.39
N ALA A 256 49.23 -81.80 74.59
CA ALA A 256 50.53 -81.98 75.23
C ALA A 256 50.37 -82.37 76.72
N GLN A 257 49.50 -81.69 77.47
CA GLN A 257 49.19 -82.01 78.87
C GLN A 257 48.64 -83.43 79.02
N LEU A 258 47.78 -83.89 78.09
CA LEU A 258 47.28 -85.26 78.08
C LEU A 258 48.42 -86.30 77.89
N ARG A 259 49.44 -85.98 77.09
CA ARG A 259 50.62 -86.85 76.94
C ARG A 259 51.47 -86.88 78.21
N GLU A 260 51.77 -85.72 78.78
CA GLU A 260 52.51 -85.62 80.05
C GLU A 260 51.80 -86.38 81.17
N TYR A 261 50.46 -86.27 81.23
CA TYR A 261 49.65 -87.03 82.17
C TYR A 261 49.75 -88.54 81.95
N GLN A 262 49.70 -89.00 80.69
CA GLN A 262 49.87 -90.41 80.35
C GLN A 262 51.27 -90.93 80.73
N ASP A 263 52.32 -90.14 80.49
CA ASP A 263 53.69 -90.49 80.86
C ASP A 263 53.84 -90.61 82.39
N LEU A 264 53.26 -89.65 83.14
CA LEU A 264 53.25 -89.71 84.60
C LEU A 264 52.48 -90.93 85.13
N LEU A 265 51.34 -91.26 84.51
CA LEU A 265 50.57 -92.46 84.83
C LEU A 265 51.40 -93.72 84.58
N ASN A 266 52.13 -93.79 83.46
CA ASN A 266 53.02 -94.91 83.15
C ASN A 266 54.12 -95.08 84.21
N VAL A 267 54.75 -93.98 84.64
CA VAL A 267 55.75 -93.99 85.73
C VAL A 267 55.12 -94.47 87.03
N LYS A 268 53.92 -93.98 87.39
CA LYS A 268 53.20 -94.42 88.59
C LYS A 268 52.91 -95.91 88.56
N MET A 269 52.49 -96.44 87.41
CA MET A 269 52.26 -97.89 87.24
C MET A 269 53.54 -98.70 87.41
N ALA A 270 54.66 -98.24 86.85
CA ALA A 270 55.96 -98.88 87.03
C ALA A 270 56.37 -98.92 88.52
N LEU A 271 56.19 -97.81 89.24
CA LEU A 271 56.45 -97.74 90.68
C LEU A 271 55.53 -98.66 91.48
N ASP A 272 54.24 -98.77 91.15
CA ASP A 272 53.34 -99.72 91.81
C ASP A 272 53.81 -101.16 91.64
N ILE A 273 54.29 -101.52 90.44
CA ILE A 273 54.86 -102.84 90.15
C ILE A 273 56.13 -103.07 90.99
N GLU A 274 57.03 -102.09 91.07
CA GLU A 274 58.24 -102.17 91.90
C GLU A 274 57.89 -102.33 93.39
N ILE A 275 56.99 -101.50 93.93
CA ILE A 275 56.53 -101.58 95.31
C ILE A 275 55.88 -102.94 95.60
N ALA A 276 55.05 -103.45 94.69
CA ALA A 276 54.46 -104.78 94.82
C ALA A 276 55.53 -105.88 94.84
N ALA A 277 56.56 -105.77 93.97
CA ALA A 277 57.69 -106.69 93.94
C ALA A 277 58.55 -106.61 95.22
N TYR A 278 58.81 -105.41 95.75
CA TYR A 278 59.51 -105.20 97.02
C TYR A 278 58.74 -105.79 98.19
N ARG A 279 57.42 -105.54 98.27
CA ARG A 279 56.53 -106.16 99.27
C ARG A 279 56.58 -107.68 99.19
N TYR A 280 56.54 -108.26 97.99
CA TYR A 280 56.65 -109.70 97.79
C TYR A 280 57.98 -110.26 98.34
N ARG A 281 59.11 -109.63 98.02
CA ARG A 281 60.45 -110.03 98.51
C ARG A 281 60.63 -109.87 100.02
N ALA A 282 60.10 -108.81 100.62
CA ALA A 282 60.15 -108.62 102.07
C ALA A 282 59.33 -109.71 102.81
N THR A 283 58.16 -110.06 102.28
CA THR A 283 57.31 -111.11 102.84
C THR A 283 57.89 -112.51 102.65
N SER A 284 58.65 -112.76 101.58
CA SER A 284 59.37 -114.01 101.37
C SER A 284 60.67 -114.08 102.17
N ARG A 285 61.39 -112.97 102.38
CA ARG A 285 62.58 -112.89 103.25
C ARG A 285 62.23 -113.06 104.72
N GLY A 286 61.16 -112.40 105.21
CA GLY A 286 60.65 -112.63 106.56
C GLY A 286 60.16 -114.06 106.78
N ARG A 287 59.60 -114.71 105.74
CA ARG A 287 59.31 -116.16 105.77
C ARG A 287 60.57 -117.02 105.79
N GLY A 288 61.63 -116.61 105.10
CA GLY A 288 62.95 -117.26 105.14
C GLY A 288 63.59 -117.19 106.52
N GLU A 289 63.58 -116.01 107.16
CA GLU A 289 64.12 -115.82 108.52
C GLU A 289 63.29 -116.57 109.59
N LEU A 290 61.96 -116.67 109.42
CA LEU A 290 61.11 -117.50 110.29
C LEU A 290 61.36 -119.01 110.10
N MET A 291 61.64 -119.46 108.88
CA MET A 291 62.05 -120.85 108.61
C MET A 291 63.45 -121.14 109.20
N GLU A 292 64.40 -120.21 109.09
CA GLU A 292 65.75 -120.36 109.65
C GLU A 292 65.73 -120.34 111.19
N ALA A 293 64.94 -119.46 111.81
CA ALA A 293 64.73 -119.44 113.26
C ALA A 293 63.99 -120.69 113.78
N GLY A 294 63.07 -121.24 112.97
CA GLY A 294 62.39 -122.52 113.23
C GLY A 294 63.37 -123.70 113.18
N LEU A 295 64.23 -123.75 112.17
CA LEU A 295 65.28 -124.77 112.02
C LEU A 295 66.35 -124.66 113.10
N SER A 296 66.74 -123.45 113.51
CA SER A 296 67.69 -123.21 114.60
C SER A 296 67.14 -123.59 115.98
N LYS A 297 65.82 -123.50 116.20
CA LYS A 297 65.16 -124.06 117.39
C LYS A 297 65.09 -125.58 117.33
N PHE A 298 64.78 -126.15 116.17
CA PHE A 298 64.69 -127.60 115.98
C PHE A 298 66.05 -128.30 116.20
N LEU A 299 67.14 -127.71 115.69
CA LEU A 299 68.51 -128.21 115.87
C LEU A 299 69.03 -128.12 117.32
N ARG A 300 68.50 -127.21 118.15
CA ARG A 300 68.80 -127.19 119.60
C ARG A 300 68.06 -128.27 120.38
N THR A 301 66.87 -128.68 119.93
CA THR A 301 66.12 -129.80 120.53
C THR A 301 66.64 -131.19 120.15
N THR A 302 67.48 -131.31 119.12
CA THR A 302 68.11 -132.59 118.72
C THR A 302 69.54 -132.77 119.24
N GLN A 303 70.01 -131.88 120.12
CA GLN A 303 71.24 -132.04 120.92
C GLN A 303 70.93 -132.06 122.44
N SER A 304 69.80 -132.63 122.82
CA SER A 304 69.51 -133.09 124.19
C SER A 304 69.17 -134.57 124.19
#